data_AF-A0A7W7D849-F1
#
_entry.id   AF-A0A7W7D849-F1
#
_cell.length_a   1.000
_cell.length_b   1.000
_cell.length_c   1.000
_cell.angle_alpha   90.00
_cell.angle_beta   90.00
_cell.angle_gamma   90.00
#
_symmetry.space_group_name_H-M   'P 1'
#
loop_
_entity.id
_entity.type
_entity.pdbx_description
1 polymer ?
#
loop_
_entity_poly.entity_id
_entity_poly.type
_entity_poly.pdbx_seq_one_letter_code
_entity_poly.pdbx_strand_id
1 'polypeptide(L)'
;MPAPDVAALLTELERSDPDLADDARVAVEWLTGGDPLETLTQLSVCEFLWYTLPLEVTGDRGAIARSLGRLLDLGGMDRYAALCVSPTTAQILRAYAREGDDAGTAAYQRALNATGVLPPDVAELRWSSLMGPEELGAHLACSAALELAIVCGRLDPSSGTGKADAEALTRRWLTEPRAELGGDNWLNRVHGERLNRWVLGRGAARRELAQPFEVRLHAPIPAPDGPHLQALRWLLEAARRPGGVLLAPGDGLARPLAAEAAERFGWEPAGAGAEDGLTALGTLLRIAEHEMRAVRRDGGSLVITSAGRRLLTDPAALWQAATAALLTPVSGQRDMEVSVREVGLMLLSEGTALPCGELAERVAEVVVGEGWRTATPDEVARPLVELRRRLEAFHMCVTARQPSAHVTSPQDPAECAGRPPAALTPAGRAAALTALRAQALRPRQYVSLSRGTPA
;
A
#
# COMPACT_ATOMS: atom_id res chain seq x y z
N MET A 1 11.35 35.89 19.10
CA MET A 1 10.22 36.66 19.67
C MET A 1 9.37 35.68 20.45
N PRO A 2 8.74 36.07 21.58
CA PRO A 2 7.79 35.19 22.25
C PRO A 2 6.64 34.84 21.30
N ALA A 3 6.08 33.65 21.42
CA ALA A 3 4.94 33.20 20.63
C ALA A 3 3.76 34.19 20.79
N PRO A 4 3.03 34.50 19.71
CA PRO A 4 1.85 35.34 19.81
C PRO A 4 0.79 34.67 20.69
N ASP A 5 0.37 35.35 21.75
CA ASP A 5 -0.69 34.90 22.66
C ASP A 5 -2.06 35.15 22.01
N VAL A 6 -2.82 34.08 21.78
CA VAL A 6 -4.17 34.12 21.17
C VAL A 6 -5.10 35.06 21.95
N ALA A 7 -5.07 35.03 23.28
CA ALA A 7 -5.97 35.83 24.10
C ALA A 7 -5.66 37.34 23.97
N ALA A 8 -4.37 37.68 23.92
CA ALA A 8 -3.92 39.04 23.69
C ALA A 8 -4.29 39.53 22.28
N LEU A 9 -4.10 38.69 21.25
CA LEU A 9 -4.47 39.01 19.88
C LEU A 9 -5.98 39.19 19.70
N LEU A 10 -6.81 38.34 20.32
CA LEU A 10 -8.27 38.49 20.29
C LEU A 10 -8.72 39.77 20.99
N THR A 11 -8.07 40.14 22.10
CA THR A 11 -8.35 41.41 22.80
C THR A 11 -8.00 42.62 21.94
N GLU A 12 -6.88 42.58 21.23
CA GLU A 12 -6.49 43.64 20.30
C GLU A 12 -7.42 43.69 19.07
N LEU A 13 -7.86 42.53 18.57
CA LEU A 13 -8.84 42.46 17.50
C LEU A 13 -10.19 43.05 17.94
N GLU A 14 -10.67 42.71 19.13
CA GLU A 14 -11.91 43.27 19.69
C GLU A 14 -11.82 44.80 19.87
N ARG A 15 -10.64 45.34 20.18
CA ARG A 15 -10.42 46.79 20.24
C ARG A 15 -10.39 47.47 18.88
N SER A 16 -9.82 46.81 17.87
CA SER A 16 -9.54 47.42 16.57
C SER A 16 -10.63 47.18 15.52
N ASP A 17 -11.25 46.00 15.54
CA ASP A 17 -12.31 45.56 14.64
C ASP A 17 -13.30 44.61 15.36
N PRO A 18 -14.23 45.16 16.16
CA PRO A 18 -15.12 44.38 17.02
C PRO A 18 -15.98 43.36 16.28
N ASP A 19 -16.38 43.70 15.06
CA ASP A 19 -17.29 42.87 14.24
C ASP A 19 -16.62 41.55 13.79
N LEU A 20 -15.28 41.48 13.81
CA LEU A 20 -14.52 40.28 13.43
C LEU A 20 -14.16 39.39 14.62
N ALA A 21 -14.25 39.89 15.85
CA ALA A 21 -13.68 39.21 17.02
C ALA A 21 -14.34 37.86 17.33
N ASP A 22 -15.67 37.79 17.20
CA ASP A 22 -16.42 36.55 17.47
C ASP A 22 -16.11 35.47 16.43
N ASP A 23 -16.13 35.83 15.15
CA ASP A 23 -15.78 34.95 14.03
C ASP A 23 -14.33 34.45 14.12
N ALA A 24 -13.39 35.33 14.50
CA ALA A 24 -12.00 34.97 14.70
C ALA A 24 -11.81 34.01 15.88
N ARG A 25 -12.58 34.20 16.97
CA ARG A 25 -12.56 33.31 18.14
C ARG A 25 -13.03 31.91 17.77
N VAL A 26 -14.14 31.80 17.04
CA VAL A 26 -14.62 30.51 16.53
C VAL A 26 -13.57 29.87 15.63
N ALA A 27 -13.00 30.61 14.69
CA ALA A 27 -12.02 30.06 13.75
C ALA A 27 -10.76 29.53 14.44
N VAL A 28 -10.20 30.30 15.39
CA VAL A 28 -8.97 29.90 16.08
C VAL A 28 -9.19 28.72 17.01
N GLU A 29 -10.34 28.64 17.68
CA GLU A 29 -10.71 27.50 18.54
C GLU A 29 -10.76 26.20 17.73
N TRP A 30 -11.42 26.22 16.56
CA TRP A 30 -11.46 25.07 15.66
C TRP A 30 -10.10 24.71 15.06
N LEU A 31 -9.28 25.71 14.71
CA LEU A 31 -7.99 25.52 14.06
C LEU A 31 -6.94 24.95 15.03
N THR A 32 -6.87 25.45 16.27
CA THR A 32 -5.81 25.08 17.20
C THR A 32 -6.22 24.07 18.26
N GLY A 33 -7.52 23.94 18.55
CA GLY A 33 -7.98 23.10 19.67
C GLY A 33 -7.39 23.52 21.03
N GLY A 34 -6.95 24.78 21.16
CA GLY A 34 -6.26 25.31 22.33
C GLY A 34 -4.73 25.29 22.25
N ASP A 35 -4.14 24.71 21.21
CA ASP A 35 -2.69 24.76 21.02
C ASP A 35 -2.19 26.17 20.67
N PRO A 36 -0.93 26.52 21.01
CA PRO A 36 -0.35 27.80 20.67
C PRO A 36 -0.23 28.04 19.16
N LEU A 37 -0.34 29.29 18.71
CA LEU A 37 -0.26 29.64 17.28
C LEU A 37 1.09 29.29 16.62
N GLU A 38 2.15 29.13 17.40
CA GLU A 38 3.47 28.70 16.90
C GLU A 38 3.49 27.27 16.36
N THR A 39 2.48 26.45 16.68
CA THR A 39 2.35 25.09 16.15
C THR A 39 1.66 25.06 14.77
N LEU A 40 1.14 26.19 14.29
CA LEU A 40 0.44 26.28 13.02
C LEU A 40 1.37 25.96 11.85
N THR A 41 0.83 25.15 10.94
CA THR A 41 1.45 24.83 9.65
C THR A 41 0.52 25.30 8.54
N GLN A 42 1.06 25.49 7.33
CA GLN A 42 0.22 25.75 6.16
C GLN A 42 -0.79 24.62 5.94
N LEU A 43 -0.43 23.37 6.24
CA LEU A 43 -1.33 22.23 6.11
C LEU A 43 -2.55 22.39 7.02
N SER A 44 -2.36 22.67 8.31
CA SER A 44 -3.47 22.81 9.26
C SER A 44 -4.38 24.00 8.90
N VAL A 45 -3.81 25.12 8.46
CA VAL A 45 -4.57 26.30 7.99
C VAL A 45 -5.39 25.96 6.73
N CYS A 46 -4.81 25.24 5.78
CA CYS A 46 -5.51 24.83 4.56
C CYS A 46 -6.61 23.80 4.86
N GLU A 47 -6.35 22.81 5.72
CA GLU A 47 -7.35 21.83 6.15
C GLU A 47 -8.54 22.50 6.84
N PHE A 48 -8.27 23.45 7.75
CA PHE A 48 -9.33 24.22 8.38
C PHE A 48 -10.11 25.04 7.34
N LEU A 49 -9.45 25.89 6.55
CA LEU A 49 -10.13 26.81 5.63
C LEU A 49 -10.90 26.10 4.52
N TRP A 50 -10.35 24.99 4.01
CA TRP A 50 -10.82 24.38 2.77
C TRP A 50 -11.62 23.09 2.98
N TYR A 51 -11.61 22.52 4.20
CA TYR A 51 -12.35 21.30 4.53
C TYR A 51 -13.22 21.46 5.78
N THR A 52 -12.64 21.81 6.94
CA THR A 52 -13.40 21.88 8.21
C THR A 52 -14.41 23.03 8.22
N LEU A 53 -13.99 24.23 7.84
CA LEU A 53 -14.83 25.42 7.80
C LEU A 53 -16.09 25.25 6.93
N PRO A 54 -16.01 24.74 5.68
CA PRO A 54 -17.21 24.55 4.87
C PRO A 54 -18.12 23.41 5.33
N LEU A 55 -17.61 22.38 6.00
CA LEU A 55 -18.38 21.20 6.38
C LEU A 55 -18.96 21.25 7.80
N GLU A 56 -18.17 21.70 8.76
CA GLU A 56 -18.47 21.57 10.19
C GLU A 56 -18.88 22.90 10.84
N VAL A 57 -18.38 24.02 10.33
CA VAL A 57 -18.60 25.34 10.94
C VAL A 57 -19.81 26.03 10.30
N THR A 58 -20.74 26.48 11.16
CA THR A 58 -21.93 27.21 10.74
C THR A 58 -21.66 28.72 10.66
N GLY A 59 -22.43 29.45 9.85
CA GLY A 59 -22.30 30.90 9.67
C GLY A 59 -21.75 31.32 8.31
N ASP A 60 -21.38 32.60 8.17
CA ASP A 60 -20.73 33.11 6.96
C ASP A 60 -19.25 32.68 6.94
N ARG A 61 -19.01 31.55 6.29
CA ARG A 61 -17.67 30.97 6.09
C ARG A 61 -16.67 31.96 5.49
N GLY A 62 -17.13 32.88 4.63
CA GLY A 62 -16.28 33.90 4.03
C GLY A 62 -15.89 34.99 5.03
N ALA A 63 -16.81 35.38 5.93
CA ALA A 63 -16.51 36.29 7.03
C ALA A 63 -15.54 35.65 8.03
N ILE A 64 -15.83 34.42 8.47
CA ILE A 64 -14.98 33.65 9.38
C ILE A 64 -13.54 33.51 8.86
N ALA A 65 -13.38 33.17 7.57
CA ALA A 65 -12.06 33.10 6.95
C ALA A 65 -11.33 34.47 7.01
N ARG A 66 -12.01 35.58 6.68
CA ARG A 66 -11.40 36.93 6.73
C ARG A 66 -11.02 37.32 8.17
N SER A 67 -11.88 37.05 9.14
CA SER A 67 -11.64 37.32 10.56
C SER A 67 -10.41 36.55 11.07
N LEU A 68 -10.28 35.27 10.73
CA LEU A 68 -9.07 34.50 11.00
C LEU A 68 -7.83 35.12 10.33
N GLY A 69 -7.96 35.53 9.07
CA GLY A 69 -6.87 36.17 8.34
C GLY A 69 -6.37 37.43 9.06
N ARG A 70 -7.28 38.25 9.59
CA ARG A 70 -6.92 39.46 10.34
C ARG A 70 -6.24 39.14 11.67
N LEU A 71 -6.71 38.11 12.39
CA LEU A 71 -6.07 37.66 13.63
C LEU A 71 -4.63 37.18 13.38
N LEU A 72 -4.41 36.41 12.31
CA LEU A 72 -3.09 35.90 11.95
C LEU A 72 -2.14 37.02 11.50
N ASP A 73 -2.64 38.02 10.77
CA ASP A 73 -1.92 39.23 10.37
C ASP A 73 -1.44 40.03 11.61
N LEU A 74 -2.31 40.22 12.61
CA LEU A 74 -1.94 40.83 13.89
C LEU A 74 -0.86 40.03 14.64
N GLY A 75 -0.88 38.70 14.49
CA GLY A 75 0.14 37.80 15.03
C GLY A 75 1.45 37.75 14.23
N GLY A 76 1.57 38.50 13.14
CA GLY A 76 2.75 38.49 12.26
C GLY A 76 2.89 37.22 11.41
N MET A 77 1.78 36.51 11.17
CA MET A 77 1.73 35.27 10.39
C MET A 77 1.21 35.54 8.97
N ASP A 78 1.84 36.50 8.27
CA ASP A 78 1.42 37.05 6.98
C ASP A 78 1.14 35.96 5.92
N ARG A 79 1.95 34.89 5.89
CA ARG A 79 1.76 33.77 4.97
C ARG A 79 0.43 33.06 5.18
N TYR A 80 0.05 32.82 6.43
CA TYR A 80 -1.20 32.15 6.76
C TYR A 80 -2.39 33.09 6.62
N ALA A 81 -2.23 34.36 7.01
CA ALA A 81 -3.22 35.41 6.76
C ALA A 81 -3.55 35.55 5.27
N ALA A 82 -2.55 35.48 4.40
CA ALA A 82 -2.75 35.54 2.94
C ALA A 82 -3.58 34.36 2.40
N LEU A 83 -3.48 33.16 3.00
CA LEU A 83 -4.31 32.01 2.60
C LEU A 83 -5.78 32.27 2.90
N CYS A 84 -6.09 32.83 4.07
CA CYS A 84 -7.46 33.15 4.51
C CYS A 84 -8.21 34.05 3.52
N VAL A 85 -7.52 35.02 2.92
CA VAL A 85 -8.10 35.99 1.97
C VAL A 85 -7.81 35.66 0.50
N SER A 86 -7.22 34.49 0.23
CA SER A 86 -6.79 34.13 -1.13
C SER A 86 -7.98 33.89 -2.07
N PRO A 87 -7.81 34.17 -3.38
CA PRO A 87 -8.80 33.79 -4.40
C PRO A 87 -9.12 32.29 -4.39
N THR A 88 -8.14 31.45 -4.07
CA THR A 88 -8.29 30.00 -3.94
C THR A 88 -9.27 29.63 -2.83
N THR A 89 -9.12 30.20 -1.62
CA THR A 89 -10.05 29.99 -0.51
C THR A 89 -11.47 30.41 -0.90
N ALA A 90 -11.61 31.60 -1.50
CA ALA A 90 -12.91 32.09 -1.96
C ALA A 90 -13.53 31.20 -3.06
N GLN A 91 -12.72 30.58 -3.92
CA GLN A 91 -13.20 29.64 -4.93
C GLN A 91 -13.69 28.33 -4.31
N ILE A 92 -12.93 27.75 -3.37
CA ILE A 92 -13.29 26.49 -2.71
C ILE A 92 -14.58 26.66 -1.89
N LEU A 93 -14.67 27.71 -1.07
CA LEU A 93 -15.89 27.98 -0.29
C LEU A 93 -17.12 28.18 -1.19
N ARG A 94 -16.95 28.81 -2.36
CA ARG A 94 -18.02 28.93 -3.36
C ARG A 94 -18.40 27.60 -4.01
N ALA A 95 -17.44 26.72 -4.26
CA ALA A 95 -17.70 25.38 -4.80
C ALA A 95 -18.58 24.58 -3.83
N TYR A 96 -18.24 24.55 -2.53
CA TYR A 96 -19.10 23.96 -1.50
C TYR A 96 -20.52 24.57 -1.50
N ALA A 97 -20.62 25.89 -1.56
CA ALA A 97 -21.91 26.57 -1.48
C ALA A 97 -22.80 26.42 -2.73
N ARG A 98 -22.23 26.23 -3.92
CA ARG A 98 -22.97 26.26 -5.20
C ARG A 98 -23.04 24.92 -5.92
N GLU A 99 -22.01 24.11 -5.79
CA GLU A 99 -21.82 22.86 -6.55
C GLU A 99 -21.91 21.62 -5.65
N GLY A 100 -21.91 21.80 -4.32
CA GLY A 100 -22.04 20.75 -3.32
C GLY A 100 -20.71 20.19 -2.83
N ASP A 101 -20.80 19.27 -1.86
CA ASP A 101 -19.66 18.80 -1.06
C ASP A 101 -18.62 18.06 -1.89
N ASP A 102 -19.04 17.29 -2.89
CA ASP A 102 -18.12 16.56 -3.79
C ASP A 102 -17.26 17.51 -4.62
N ALA A 103 -17.87 18.56 -5.19
CA ALA A 103 -17.18 19.57 -5.98
C ALA A 103 -16.24 20.41 -5.10
N GLY A 104 -16.69 20.79 -3.91
CA GLY A 104 -15.88 21.45 -2.89
C GLY A 104 -14.66 20.61 -2.49
N THR A 105 -14.86 19.34 -2.15
CA THR A 105 -13.80 18.42 -1.75
C THR A 105 -12.79 18.19 -2.88
N ALA A 106 -13.25 18.07 -4.13
CA ALA A 106 -12.37 17.97 -5.29
C ALA A 106 -11.56 19.25 -5.52
N ALA A 107 -12.16 20.44 -5.31
CA ALA A 107 -11.44 21.72 -5.40
C ALA A 107 -10.40 21.87 -4.29
N TYR A 108 -10.75 21.49 -3.07
CA TYR A 108 -9.84 21.40 -1.92
C TYR A 108 -8.63 20.51 -2.23
N GLN A 109 -8.83 19.25 -2.65
CA GLN A 109 -7.71 18.34 -2.91
C GLN A 109 -6.79 18.85 -4.03
N ARG A 110 -7.34 19.48 -5.07
CA ARG A 110 -6.51 20.11 -6.12
C ARG A 110 -5.68 21.26 -5.58
N ALA A 111 -6.29 22.14 -4.78
CA ALA A 111 -5.59 23.29 -4.19
C ALA A 111 -4.51 22.85 -3.20
N LEU A 112 -4.81 21.85 -2.35
CA LEU A 112 -3.85 21.34 -1.38
C LEU A 112 -2.65 20.68 -2.06
N ASN A 113 -2.86 19.88 -3.11
CA ASN A 113 -1.75 19.34 -3.92
C ASN A 113 -0.88 20.45 -4.54
N ALA A 114 -1.48 21.56 -4.97
CA ALA A 114 -0.77 22.68 -5.57
C ALA A 114 0.10 23.47 -4.58
N THR A 115 -0.13 23.34 -3.26
CA THR A 115 0.70 24.01 -2.24
C THR A 115 2.13 23.46 -2.18
N GLY A 116 2.34 22.21 -2.58
CA GLY A 116 3.60 21.49 -2.45
C GLY A 116 3.97 21.08 -1.02
N VAL A 117 3.12 21.35 -0.02
CA VAL A 117 3.41 20.97 1.38
C VAL A 117 3.02 19.53 1.69
N LEU A 118 2.22 18.87 0.83
CA LEU A 118 1.86 17.47 1.03
C LEU A 118 3.05 16.54 0.76
N PRO A 119 3.43 15.67 1.72
CA PRO A 119 4.44 14.66 1.52
C PRO A 119 4.08 13.71 0.35
N PRO A 120 4.91 13.61 -0.71
CA PRO A 120 4.71 12.60 -1.74
C PRO A 120 4.97 11.19 -1.19
N ASP A 121 4.39 10.18 -1.86
CA ASP A 121 4.82 8.79 -1.70
C ASP A 121 6.30 8.66 -2.06
N VAL A 122 7.04 7.84 -1.30
CA VAL A 122 8.43 7.46 -1.60
C VAL A 122 8.53 5.94 -1.77
N ALA A 123 9.68 5.46 -2.25
CA ALA A 123 9.89 4.03 -2.50
C ALA A 123 9.72 3.18 -1.23
N GLU A 124 10.11 3.74 -0.09
CA GLU A 124 10.10 3.12 1.22
C GLU A 124 8.72 3.15 1.89
N LEU A 125 7.89 4.15 1.56
CA LEU A 125 6.62 4.39 2.22
C LEU A 125 5.60 5.02 1.27
N ARG A 126 4.44 4.37 1.19
CA ARG A 126 3.23 4.95 0.61
C ARG A 126 2.28 5.35 1.73
N TRP A 127 1.73 6.55 1.66
CA TRP A 127 0.83 7.10 2.67
C TRP A 127 -0.55 6.41 2.63
N SER A 128 -1.08 6.12 3.81
CA SER A 128 -2.44 5.62 4.02
C SER A 128 -3.44 6.76 3.87
N SER A 129 -4.63 6.47 3.34
CA SER A 129 -5.77 7.38 3.50
C SER A 129 -6.35 7.34 4.92
N LEU A 130 -6.02 6.30 5.70
CA LEU A 130 -6.41 6.12 7.10
C LEU A 130 -5.15 5.90 7.95
N MET A 131 -4.49 7.00 8.29
CA MET A 131 -3.26 7.01 9.09
C MET A 131 -3.58 6.70 10.56
N GLY A 132 -2.70 5.95 11.23
CA GLY A 132 -2.70 5.91 12.70
C GLY A 132 -1.85 7.05 13.28
N PRO A 133 -1.74 7.15 14.61
CA PRO A 133 -1.02 8.24 15.27
C PRO A 133 0.43 8.43 14.81
N GLU A 134 1.21 7.35 14.62
CA GLU A 134 2.60 7.44 14.20
C GLU A 134 2.72 7.88 12.74
N GLU A 135 1.83 7.36 11.88
CA GLU A 135 1.79 7.72 10.46
C GLU A 135 1.34 9.17 10.26
N LEU A 136 0.33 9.61 11.02
CA LEU A 136 -0.13 10.99 11.01
C LEU A 136 0.98 11.93 11.51
N GLY A 137 1.65 11.58 12.61
CA GLY A 137 2.79 12.33 13.14
C GLY A 137 3.92 12.48 12.11
N ALA A 138 4.29 11.39 11.43
CA ALA A 138 5.28 11.42 10.35
C ALA A 138 4.84 12.29 9.17
N HIS A 139 3.57 12.21 8.77
CA HIS A 139 3.01 13.00 7.68
C HIS A 139 3.05 14.51 8.00
N LEU A 140 2.60 14.90 9.19
CA LEU A 140 2.65 16.30 9.65
C LEU A 140 4.09 16.81 9.75
N ALA A 141 5.01 16.02 10.29
CA ALA A 141 6.42 16.38 10.38
C ALA A 141 7.08 16.55 9.00
N CYS A 142 6.74 15.70 8.03
CA CYS A 142 7.20 15.85 6.65
C CYS A 142 6.59 17.09 5.99
N SER A 143 5.31 17.37 6.24
CA SER A 143 4.62 18.55 5.70
C SER A 143 5.27 19.85 6.19
N ALA A 144 5.49 19.98 7.51
CA ALA A 144 6.16 21.14 8.09
C ALA A 144 7.57 21.37 7.51
N ALA A 145 8.26 20.29 7.16
CA ALA A 145 9.59 20.36 6.56
C ALA A 145 9.59 20.82 5.11
N LEU A 146 8.64 20.32 4.32
CA LEU A 146 8.41 20.75 2.95
C LEU A 146 8.05 22.23 2.94
N GLU A 147 7.15 22.64 3.83
CA GLU A 147 6.80 24.04 4.03
C GLU A 147 8.03 24.90 4.35
N LEU A 148 8.83 24.51 5.34
CA LEU A 148 10.05 25.25 5.68
C LEU A 148 11.04 25.34 4.51
N ALA A 149 11.16 24.26 3.72
CA ALA A 149 12.01 24.27 2.53
C ALA A 149 11.49 25.23 1.46
N ILE A 150 10.17 25.31 1.27
CA ILE A 150 9.52 26.26 0.35
C ILE A 150 9.74 27.69 0.83
N VAL A 151 9.51 27.96 2.12
CA VAL A 151 9.68 29.30 2.71
C VAL A 151 11.13 29.78 2.61
N CYS A 152 12.10 28.89 2.80
CA CYS A 152 13.51 29.21 2.64
C CYS A 152 13.98 29.26 1.16
N GLY A 153 13.10 29.05 0.18
CA GLY A 153 13.46 29.00 -1.24
C GLY A 153 14.35 27.82 -1.64
N ARG A 154 14.42 26.78 -0.79
CA ARG A 154 15.16 25.53 -1.06
C ARG A 154 14.36 24.52 -1.86
N LEU A 155 13.03 24.70 -1.92
CA LEU A 155 12.12 23.88 -2.70
C LEU A 155 11.16 24.79 -3.46
N ASP A 156 11.09 24.61 -4.78
CA ASP A 156 10.08 25.26 -5.62
C ASP A 156 9.13 24.19 -6.18
N PRO A 157 7.88 24.10 -5.67
CA PRO A 157 6.90 23.12 -6.13
C PRO A 157 6.54 23.26 -7.62
N SER A 158 6.75 24.45 -8.20
CA SER A 158 6.42 24.74 -9.61
C SER A 158 7.56 24.44 -10.58
N SER A 159 8.76 24.16 -10.05
CA SER A 159 9.94 23.83 -10.86
C SER A 159 9.84 22.44 -11.48
N GLY A 160 10.54 22.22 -12.59
CA GLY A 160 10.61 20.90 -13.24
C GLY A 160 11.22 19.80 -12.37
N THR A 161 12.00 20.15 -11.34
CA THR A 161 12.60 19.21 -10.39
C THR A 161 11.86 19.12 -9.05
N GLY A 162 10.90 20.02 -8.80
CA GLY A 162 10.26 20.19 -7.48
C GLY A 162 9.67 18.90 -6.91
N LYS A 163 9.10 18.04 -7.76
CA LYS A 163 8.60 16.73 -7.33
C LYS A 163 9.73 15.82 -6.82
N ALA A 164 10.84 15.72 -7.55
CA ALA A 164 11.97 14.88 -7.16
C ALA A 164 12.66 15.41 -5.90
N ASP A 165 12.75 16.74 -5.78
CA ASP A 165 13.32 17.41 -4.60
C ASP A 165 12.42 17.20 -3.35
N ALA A 166 11.10 17.26 -3.52
CA ALA A 166 10.14 16.93 -2.47
C ALA A 166 10.25 15.45 -2.04
N GLU A 167 10.29 14.51 -2.98
CA GLU A 167 10.49 13.08 -2.70
C GLU A 167 11.81 12.82 -1.95
N ALA A 168 12.89 13.51 -2.34
CA ALA A 168 14.18 13.40 -1.67
C ALA A 168 14.14 13.95 -0.24
N LEU A 169 13.48 15.09 -0.02
CA LEU A 169 13.31 15.68 1.31
C LEU A 169 12.44 14.80 2.21
N THR A 170 11.30 14.32 1.71
CA THR A 170 10.42 13.40 2.45
C THR A 170 11.14 12.11 2.81
N ARG A 171 11.86 11.48 1.88
CA ARG A 171 12.67 10.28 2.17
C ARG A 171 13.68 10.55 3.29
N ARG A 172 14.39 11.67 3.21
CA ARG A 172 15.39 12.04 4.23
C ARG A 172 14.73 12.19 5.60
N TRP A 173 13.61 12.89 5.66
CA TRP A 173 12.88 13.11 6.92
C TRP A 173 12.28 11.85 7.53
N LEU A 174 11.94 10.87 6.69
CA LEU A 174 11.45 9.57 7.13
C LEU A 174 12.57 8.67 7.67
N THR A 175 13.78 8.74 7.09
CA THR A 175 14.84 7.75 7.32
C THR A 175 15.93 8.20 8.29
N GLU A 176 16.11 9.51 8.47
CA GLU A 176 17.12 10.04 9.40
C GLU A 176 16.72 9.85 10.87
N PRO A 177 17.66 9.39 11.73
CA PRO A 177 17.46 9.33 13.18
C PRO A 177 17.11 10.70 13.79
N ARG A 178 16.20 10.69 14.76
CA ARG A 178 15.67 11.90 15.41
C ARG A 178 15.78 11.83 16.92
N ALA A 179 16.28 12.90 17.53
CA ALA A 179 16.47 12.97 18.97
C ALA A 179 15.13 12.94 19.71
N GLU A 180 14.12 13.63 19.16
CA GLU A 180 12.75 13.66 19.66
C GLU A 180 12.05 12.29 19.61
N LEU A 181 12.57 11.36 18.80
CA LEU A 181 12.10 9.96 18.72
C LEU A 181 13.04 8.99 19.47
N GLY A 182 13.92 9.48 20.33
CA GLY A 182 14.86 8.64 21.09
C GLY A 182 15.96 8.01 20.22
N GLY A 183 16.29 8.61 19.08
CA GLY A 183 17.28 8.11 18.11
C GLY A 183 16.69 7.19 17.04
N ASP A 184 15.38 6.94 17.05
CA ASP A 184 14.69 6.24 15.96
C ASP A 184 14.34 7.20 14.81
N ASN A 185 13.77 6.67 13.72
CA ASN A 185 13.28 7.46 12.59
C ASN A 185 11.77 7.26 12.35
N TRP A 186 11.14 8.19 11.64
CA TRP A 186 9.70 8.13 11.38
C TRP A 186 9.29 6.88 10.59
N LEU A 187 10.11 6.42 9.64
CA LEU A 187 9.81 5.24 8.83
C LEU A 187 9.63 4.00 9.71
N ASN A 188 10.52 3.79 10.67
CA ASN A 188 10.46 2.68 11.62
C ASN A 188 9.23 2.78 12.53
N ARG A 189 8.88 3.98 13.00
CA ARG A 189 7.67 4.23 13.79
C ARG A 189 6.40 3.86 13.02
N VAL A 190 6.29 4.32 11.78
CA VAL A 190 5.17 3.98 10.89
C VAL A 190 5.11 2.48 10.61
N HIS A 191 6.25 1.85 10.29
CA HIS A 191 6.32 0.41 10.07
C HIS A 191 5.94 -0.38 11.32
N GLY A 192 6.41 0.02 12.49
CA GLY A 192 6.07 -0.59 13.77
C GLY A 192 4.58 -0.49 14.07
N GLU A 193 3.97 0.67 13.85
CA GLU A 193 2.52 0.84 14.03
C GLU A 193 1.70 -0.04 13.08
N ARG A 194 2.05 -0.05 11.79
CA ARG A 194 1.36 -0.87 10.79
C ARG A 194 1.50 -2.36 11.09
N LEU A 195 2.71 -2.80 11.46
CA LEU A 195 2.98 -4.19 11.84
C LEU A 195 2.23 -4.60 13.11
N ASN A 196 2.29 -3.79 14.17
CA ASN A 196 1.55 -4.05 15.42
C ASN A 196 0.05 -4.17 15.15
N ARG A 197 -0.51 -3.26 14.35
CA ARG A 197 -1.93 -3.33 13.96
C ARG A 197 -2.26 -4.58 13.14
N TRP A 198 -1.37 -4.99 12.24
CA TRP A 198 -1.51 -6.23 11.47
C TRP A 198 -1.48 -7.46 12.37
N VAL A 199 -0.57 -7.52 13.36
CA VAL A 199 -0.53 -8.61 14.36
C VAL A 199 -1.80 -8.64 15.20
N LEU A 200 -2.28 -7.46 15.64
CA LEU A 200 -3.51 -7.28 16.42
C LEU A 200 -4.80 -7.48 15.60
N GLY A 201 -4.72 -8.03 14.38
CA GLY A 201 -5.83 -8.24 13.46
C GLY A 201 -7.07 -8.91 14.06
N ARG A 202 -8.11 -9.07 13.22
CA ARG A 202 -9.41 -9.57 13.68
C ARG A 202 -9.31 -11.06 14.06
N GLY A 203 -9.87 -11.43 15.21
CA GLY A 203 -9.94 -12.82 15.67
C GLY A 203 -8.78 -13.26 16.57
N ALA A 204 -9.09 -14.01 17.63
CA ALA A 204 -8.09 -14.49 18.58
C ALA A 204 -7.11 -15.49 17.95
N ALA A 205 -7.62 -16.44 17.15
CA ALA A 205 -6.82 -17.45 16.46
C ALA A 205 -5.80 -16.82 15.48
N ARG A 206 -6.21 -15.80 14.72
CA ARG A 206 -5.26 -15.06 13.87
C ARG A 206 -4.21 -14.35 14.70
N ARG A 207 -4.60 -13.69 15.79
CA ARG A 207 -3.66 -12.95 16.63
C ARG A 207 -2.60 -13.87 17.22
N GLU A 208 -2.99 -15.03 17.70
CA GLU A 208 -2.09 -16.07 18.20
C GLU A 208 -1.12 -16.53 17.10
N LEU A 209 -1.63 -16.79 15.90
CA LEU A 209 -0.81 -17.18 14.75
C LEU A 209 0.15 -16.07 14.29
N ALA A 210 -0.27 -14.81 14.34
CA ALA A 210 0.51 -13.66 13.87
C ALA A 210 1.54 -13.17 14.90
N GLN A 211 1.37 -13.47 16.20
CA GLN A 211 2.22 -12.97 17.27
C GLN A 211 3.73 -13.28 17.08
N PRO A 212 4.15 -14.50 16.66
CA PRO A 212 5.57 -14.78 16.40
C PRO A 212 6.17 -13.93 15.28
N PHE A 213 5.35 -13.36 14.40
CA PHE A 213 5.79 -12.57 13.26
C PHE A 213 6.08 -11.10 13.61
N GLU A 214 5.67 -10.61 14.78
CA GLU A 214 5.93 -9.23 15.20
C GLU A 214 7.43 -8.89 15.17
N VAL A 215 8.25 -9.76 15.76
CA VAL A 215 9.71 -9.59 15.76
C VAL A 215 10.32 -9.94 14.40
N ARG A 216 9.87 -11.06 13.80
CA ARG A 216 10.44 -11.59 12.54
C ARG A 216 10.25 -10.66 11.36
N LEU A 217 9.14 -9.94 11.34
CA LEU A 217 8.80 -9.02 10.27
C LEU A 217 9.16 -7.58 10.61
N HIS A 218 9.83 -7.27 11.72
CA HIS A 218 10.17 -5.89 12.08
C HIS A 218 11.23 -5.29 11.14
N ALA A 219 12.27 -6.07 10.82
CA ALA A 219 13.32 -5.69 9.88
C ALA A 219 13.01 -6.14 8.44
N PRO A 220 13.60 -5.49 7.42
CA PRO A 220 13.56 -5.99 6.05
C PRO A 220 14.07 -7.43 5.95
N ILE A 221 13.36 -8.27 5.18
CA ILE A 221 13.77 -9.65 4.93
C ILE A 221 14.75 -9.64 3.76
N PRO A 222 16.02 -10.05 3.95
CA PRO A 222 16.98 -10.10 2.86
C PRO A 222 16.57 -11.17 1.84
N ALA A 223 16.85 -10.89 0.56
CA ALA A 223 16.75 -11.92 -0.47
C ALA A 223 17.73 -13.05 -0.14
N PRO A 224 17.37 -14.32 -0.41
CA PRO A 224 18.24 -15.44 -0.13
C PRO A 224 19.52 -15.39 -0.99
N ASP A 225 20.63 -15.83 -0.41
CA ASP A 225 21.89 -15.98 -1.13
C ASP A 225 21.77 -17.04 -2.24
N GLY A 226 22.45 -16.80 -3.35
CA GLY A 226 22.47 -17.72 -4.50
C GLY A 226 21.33 -17.51 -5.51
N PRO A 227 21.25 -18.36 -6.55
CA PRO A 227 20.31 -18.19 -7.65
C PRO A 227 18.86 -18.48 -7.22
N HIS A 228 18.01 -17.47 -7.32
CA HIS A 228 16.57 -17.56 -7.09
C HIS A 228 15.81 -16.89 -8.23
N LEU A 229 14.51 -17.19 -8.37
CA LEU A 229 13.65 -16.64 -9.44
C LEU A 229 14.17 -16.91 -10.86
N GLN A 230 14.92 -18.00 -11.06
CA GLN A 230 15.58 -18.31 -12.34
C GLN A 230 14.59 -18.44 -13.50
N ALA A 231 13.42 -19.03 -13.24
CA ALA A 231 12.35 -19.14 -14.23
C ALA A 231 11.82 -17.76 -14.67
N LEU A 232 11.66 -16.83 -13.73
CA LEU A 232 11.22 -15.47 -14.01
C LEU A 232 12.28 -14.68 -14.77
N ARG A 233 13.56 -14.77 -14.35
CA ARG A 233 14.67 -14.13 -15.07
C ARG A 233 14.76 -14.63 -16.50
N TRP A 234 14.68 -15.94 -16.71
CA TRP A 234 14.69 -16.56 -18.03
C TRP A 234 13.54 -16.05 -18.92
N LEU A 235 12.31 -15.96 -18.39
CA LEU A 235 11.16 -15.44 -19.15
C LEU A 235 11.40 -13.98 -19.57
N LEU A 236 11.84 -13.13 -18.64
CA LEU A 236 12.09 -11.72 -18.92
C LEU A 236 13.24 -11.54 -19.93
N GLU A 237 14.31 -12.33 -19.81
CA GLU A 237 15.41 -12.34 -20.78
C GLU A 237 14.95 -12.81 -22.16
N ALA A 238 14.06 -13.81 -22.24
CA ALA A 238 13.46 -14.24 -23.50
C ALA A 238 12.63 -13.13 -24.13
N ALA A 239 11.77 -12.46 -23.35
CA ALA A 239 10.95 -11.33 -23.79
C ALA A 239 11.77 -10.07 -24.18
N ARG A 240 13.03 -9.99 -23.74
CA ARG A 240 13.97 -8.90 -24.10
C ARG A 240 14.59 -9.07 -25.49
N ARG A 241 14.60 -10.28 -26.05
CA ARG A 241 15.22 -10.55 -27.36
C ARG A 241 14.50 -9.77 -28.48
N PRO A 242 15.19 -9.43 -29.59
CA PRO A 242 14.54 -8.80 -30.74
C PRO A 242 13.36 -9.65 -31.23
N GLY A 243 12.19 -9.03 -31.41
CA GLY A 243 10.95 -9.72 -31.81
C GLY A 243 10.16 -10.37 -30.68
N GLY A 244 10.68 -10.37 -29.45
CA GLY A 244 10.03 -10.94 -28.28
C GLY A 244 9.88 -12.46 -28.35
N VAL A 245 8.88 -12.97 -27.64
CA VAL A 245 8.56 -14.39 -27.58
C VAL A 245 7.22 -14.64 -28.26
N LEU A 246 7.16 -15.56 -29.22
CA LEU A 246 5.91 -15.90 -29.92
C LEU A 246 4.88 -16.55 -28.97
N LEU A 247 3.64 -16.09 -29.08
CA LEU A 247 2.47 -16.63 -28.40
C LEU A 247 1.82 -17.71 -29.26
N ALA A 248 1.28 -18.74 -28.59
CA ALA A 248 0.44 -19.76 -29.20
C ALA A 248 -1.01 -19.26 -29.33
N PRO A 249 -1.82 -19.85 -30.24
CA PRO A 249 -3.27 -19.68 -30.22
C PRO A 249 -3.82 -20.13 -28.85
N GLY A 250 -4.53 -19.24 -28.14
CA GLY A 250 -5.02 -19.50 -26.78
C GLY A 250 -4.15 -18.91 -25.66
N ASP A 251 -3.46 -17.79 -25.92
CA ASP A 251 -2.88 -16.92 -24.90
C ASP A 251 -1.67 -17.47 -24.10
N GLY A 252 -1.17 -18.65 -24.48
CA GLY A 252 0.04 -19.27 -23.92
C GLY A 252 1.31 -18.99 -24.73
N LEU A 253 2.47 -19.41 -24.22
CA LEU A 253 3.72 -19.39 -24.98
C LEU A 253 3.73 -20.47 -26.06
N ALA A 254 4.46 -20.24 -27.16
CA ALA A 254 4.63 -21.23 -28.21
C ALA A 254 5.13 -22.58 -27.66
N ARG A 255 4.57 -23.69 -28.17
CA ARG A 255 4.85 -25.07 -27.69
C ARG A 255 6.34 -25.41 -27.54
N PRO A 256 7.24 -25.02 -28.47
CA PRO A 256 8.67 -25.29 -28.30
C PRO A 256 9.28 -24.60 -27.08
N LEU A 257 8.87 -23.37 -26.78
CA LEU A 257 9.36 -22.63 -25.64
C LEU A 257 8.77 -23.14 -24.32
N ALA A 258 7.52 -23.59 -24.35
CA ALA A 258 6.90 -24.26 -23.21
C ALA A 258 7.62 -25.59 -22.89
N ALA A 259 8.04 -26.34 -23.91
CA ALA A 259 8.83 -27.56 -23.75
C ALA A 259 10.23 -27.26 -23.19
N GLU A 260 10.93 -26.24 -23.71
CA GLU A 260 12.23 -25.78 -23.16
C GLU A 260 12.10 -25.41 -21.68
N ALA A 261 11.06 -24.67 -21.31
CA ALA A 261 10.83 -24.29 -19.92
C ALA A 261 10.57 -25.51 -19.02
N ALA A 262 9.72 -26.44 -19.49
CA ALA A 262 9.40 -27.67 -18.76
C ALA A 262 10.66 -28.52 -18.51
N GLU A 263 11.50 -28.70 -19.53
CA GLU A 263 12.77 -29.41 -19.43
C GLU A 263 13.73 -28.70 -18.46
N ARG A 264 13.92 -27.39 -18.64
CA ARG A 264 14.89 -26.59 -17.88
C ARG A 264 14.56 -26.47 -16.40
N PHE A 265 13.27 -26.37 -16.08
CA PHE A 265 12.80 -26.10 -14.72
C PHE A 265 12.17 -27.33 -14.06
N GLY A 266 12.09 -28.46 -14.77
CA GLY A 266 11.50 -29.69 -14.25
C GLY A 266 10.01 -29.58 -13.99
N TRP A 267 9.30 -28.73 -14.73
CA TRP A 267 7.84 -28.65 -14.66
C TRP A 267 7.20 -29.78 -15.46
N GLU A 268 6.16 -30.39 -14.91
CA GLU A 268 5.38 -31.39 -15.65
C GLU A 268 4.70 -30.73 -16.87
N PRO A 269 4.78 -31.34 -18.06
CA PRO A 269 4.01 -30.87 -19.21
C PRO A 269 2.52 -30.94 -18.89
N ALA A 270 1.73 -29.98 -19.40
CA ALA A 270 0.29 -29.91 -19.14
C ALA A 270 -0.40 -31.26 -19.44
N GLY A 271 -0.70 -32.03 -18.39
CA GLY A 271 -1.54 -33.21 -18.49
C GLY A 271 -3.02 -32.81 -18.53
N ALA A 272 -3.88 -33.71 -18.99
CA ALA A 272 -5.33 -33.54 -19.10
C ALA A 272 -6.08 -33.41 -17.75
N GLY A 273 -5.40 -33.05 -16.66
CA GLY A 273 -5.92 -33.00 -15.29
C GLY A 273 -5.45 -31.82 -14.46
N ALA A 274 -4.93 -30.73 -15.07
CA ALA A 274 -4.77 -29.49 -14.33
C ALA A 274 -6.16 -28.93 -14.00
N GLU A 275 -6.49 -28.81 -12.71
CA GLU A 275 -7.83 -28.40 -12.20
C GLU A 275 -8.38 -27.11 -12.84
N ASP A 276 -7.51 -26.22 -13.37
CA ASP A 276 -7.89 -25.05 -14.18
C ASP A 276 -7.10 -24.92 -15.50
N GLY A 277 -6.38 -25.95 -15.95
CA GLY A 277 -5.60 -25.93 -17.20
C GLY A 277 -4.30 -25.09 -17.20
N LEU A 278 -3.99 -24.35 -16.13
CA LEU A 278 -2.80 -23.48 -16.06
C LEU A 278 -1.55 -24.23 -15.56
N THR A 279 -0.48 -24.17 -16.35
CA THR A 279 0.86 -24.68 -15.98
C THR A 279 1.62 -23.68 -15.11
N ALA A 280 2.69 -24.12 -14.44
CA ALA A 280 3.61 -23.23 -13.71
C ALA A 280 4.11 -22.06 -14.59
N LEU A 281 4.39 -22.32 -15.87
CA LEU A 281 4.74 -21.31 -16.86
C LEU A 281 3.59 -20.32 -17.14
N GLY A 282 2.36 -20.83 -17.26
CA GLY A 282 1.17 -19.99 -17.45
C GLY A 282 0.93 -19.06 -16.25
N THR A 283 1.09 -19.57 -15.04
CA THR A 283 1.05 -18.78 -13.80
C THR A 283 2.12 -17.69 -13.80
N LEU A 284 3.36 -18.05 -14.17
CA LEU A 284 4.47 -17.11 -14.21
C LEU A 284 4.23 -15.99 -15.25
N LEU A 285 3.72 -16.34 -16.43
CA LEU A 285 3.35 -15.39 -17.48
C LEU A 285 2.29 -14.41 -16.97
N ARG A 286 1.21 -14.93 -16.35
CA ARG A 286 0.12 -14.13 -15.80
C ARG A 286 0.61 -13.12 -14.76
N ILE A 287 1.49 -13.55 -13.85
CA ILE A 287 2.11 -12.67 -12.85
C ILE A 287 2.98 -11.60 -13.53
N ALA A 288 3.85 -12.01 -14.46
CA ALA A 288 4.75 -11.10 -15.15
C ALA A 288 3.99 -10.04 -15.98
N GLU A 289 2.87 -10.42 -16.61
CA GLU A 289 2.05 -9.54 -17.44
C GLU A 289 1.17 -8.61 -16.60
N HIS A 290 0.38 -9.15 -15.67
CA HIS A 290 -0.68 -8.36 -15.02
C HIS A 290 -0.26 -7.74 -13.69
N GLU A 291 0.54 -8.45 -12.89
CA GLU A 291 0.89 -8.04 -11.53
C GLU A 291 2.18 -7.21 -11.54
N MET A 292 3.22 -7.71 -12.22
CA MET A 292 4.51 -7.03 -12.31
C MET A 292 4.58 -6.02 -13.47
N ARG A 293 3.67 -6.12 -14.46
CA ARG A 293 3.70 -5.33 -15.72
C ARG A 293 5.08 -5.35 -16.39
N ALA A 294 5.81 -6.44 -16.21
CA ALA A 294 7.17 -6.63 -16.67
C ALA A 294 7.23 -7.01 -18.15
N VAL A 295 6.16 -7.61 -18.65
CA VAL A 295 5.95 -7.95 -20.06
C VAL A 295 4.60 -7.43 -20.53
N ARG A 296 4.46 -7.24 -21.84
CA ARG A 296 3.18 -6.94 -22.49
C ARG A 296 3.05 -7.76 -23.77
N ARG A 297 1.81 -7.93 -24.23
CA ARG A 297 1.55 -8.47 -25.56
C ARG A 297 1.71 -7.40 -26.63
N ASP A 298 2.25 -7.80 -27.77
CA ASP A 298 2.46 -6.98 -28.96
C ASP A 298 2.17 -7.84 -30.20
N GLY A 299 0.91 -7.80 -30.63
CA GLY A 299 0.40 -8.73 -31.64
C GLY A 299 0.53 -10.19 -31.18
N GLY A 300 1.21 -11.01 -31.97
CA GLY A 300 1.49 -12.42 -31.66
C GLY A 300 2.71 -12.67 -30.79
N SER A 301 3.30 -11.63 -30.20
CA SER A 301 4.51 -11.73 -29.38
C SER A 301 4.33 -11.17 -27.98
N LEU A 302 5.12 -11.68 -27.03
CA LEU A 302 5.32 -11.15 -25.70
C LEU A 302 6.65 -10.37 -25.68
N VAL A 303 6.61 -9.10 -25.27
CA VAL A 303 7.78 -8.22 -25.26
C VAL A 303 8.00 -7.62 -23.87
N ILE A 304 9.28 -7.39 -23.52
CA ILE A 304 9.64 -6.79 -22.23
C ILE A 304 9.29 -5.29 -22.17
N THR A 305 8.76 -4.84 -21.04
CA THR A 305 8.47 -3.43 -20.78
C THR A 305 9.69 -2.69 -20.21
N SER A 306 9.59 -1.37 -20.04
CA SER A 306 10.59 -0.61 -19.27
C SER A 306 10.66 -1.07 -17.81
N ALA A 307 9.53 -1.46 -17.21
CA ALA A 307 9.49 -2.03 -15.86
C ALA A 307 10.23 -3.36 -15.81
N GLY A 308 9.97 -4.27 -16.76
CA GLY A 308 10.68 -5.55 -16.83
C GLY A 308 12.19 -5.40 -17.01
N ARG A 309 12.62 -4.43 -17.83
CA ARG A 309 14.06 -4.12 -17.99
C ARG A 309 14.71 -3.67 -16.67
N ARG A 310 14.04 -2.85 -15.88
CA ARG A 310 14.53 -2.42 -14.55
C ARG A 310 14.63 -3.59 -13.57
N LEU A 311 13.63 -4.47 -13.56
CA LEU A 311 13.63 -5.66 -12.69
C LEU A 311 14.78 -6.61 -13.05
N LEU A 312 15.16 -6.72 -14.32
CA LEU A 312 16.33 -7.53 -14.72
C LEU A 312 17.67 -6.94 -14.23
N THR A 313 17.76 -5.62 -14.08
CA THR A 313 18.98 -4.93 -13.62
C THR A 313 19.08 -4.82 -12.09
N ASP A 314 17.96 -4.95 -11.38
CA ASP A 314 17.88 -4.82 -9.93
C ASP A 314 17.32 -6.12 -9.30
N PRO A 315 18.19 -7.02 -8.80
CA PRO A 315 17.77 -8.25 -8.16
C PRO A 315 16.89 -8.05 -6.93
N ALA A 316 17.09 -6.98 -6.16
CA ALA A 316 16.30 -6.69 -4.98
C ALA A 316 14.88 -6.29 -5.38
N ALA A 317 14.72 -5.42 -6.40
CA ALA A 317 13.42 -5.07 -6.95
C ALA A 317 12.70 -6.28 -7.57
N LEU A 318 13.42 -7.18 -8.25
CA LEU A 318 12.87 -8.42 -8.79
C LEU A 318 12.33 -9.32 -7.67
N TRP A 319 13.10 -9.48 -6.59
CA TRP A 319 12.68 -10.23 -5.41
C TRP A 319 11.40 -9.66 -4.81
N GLN A 320 11.40 -8.36 -4.48
CA GLN A 320 10.24 -7.70 -3.88
C GLN A 320 8.99 -7.81 -4.76
N ALA A 321 9.11 -7.62 -6.07
CA ALA A 321 7.98 -7.74 -7.00
C ALA A 321 7.44 -9.17 -7.10
N ALA A 322 8.32 -10.17 -7.15
CA ALA A 322 7.92 -11.58 -7.20
C ALA A 322 7.28 -12.07 -5.89
N THR A 323 7.81 -11.67 -4.73
CA THR A 323 7.24 -12.04 -3.44
C THR A 323 5.92 -11.33 -3.16
N ALA A 324 5.80 -10.05 -3.55
CA ALA A 324 4.53 -9.32 -3.44
C ALA A 324 3.41 -9.97 -4.27
N ALA A 325 3.76 -10.59 -5.40
CA ALA A 325 2.81 -11.36 -6.19
C ALA A 325 2.15 -12.48 -5.37
N LEU A 326 2.80 -13.11 -4.38
CA LEU A 326 2.18 -14.21 -3.61
C LEU A 326 0.85 -13.81 -2.95
N LEU A 327 0.73 -12.57 -2.48
CA LEU A 327 -0.47 -12.03 -1.82
C LEU A 327 -1.20 -10.96 -2.65
N THR A 328 -0.77 -10.69 -3.88
CA THR A 328 -1.44 -9.71 -4.75
C THR A 328 -2.86 -10.19 -5.07
N PRO A 329 -3.90 -9.33 -4.90
CA PRO A 329 -5.25 -9.65 -5.34
C PRO A 329 -5.27 -9.80 -6.86
N VAL A 330 -5.77 -10.92 -7.36
CA VAL A 330 -6.14 -11.11 -8.75
C VAL A 330 -7.42 -10.32 -9.01
N SER A 331 -7.55 -9.70 -10.18
CA SER A 331 -8.75 -8.96 -10.58
C SER A 331 -10.03 -9.78 -10.31
N GLY A 332 -10.95 -9.23 -9.52
CA GLY A 332 -12.21 -9.89 -9.14
C GLY A 332 -12.16 -10.73 -7.85
N GLN A 333 -11.00 -10.86 -7.19
CA GLN A 333 -10.89 -11.55 -5.89
C GLN A 333 -11.52 -10.76 -4.75
N ARG A 334 -12.11 -11.50 -3.81
CA ARG A 334 -12.63 -10.96 -2.54
C ARG A 334 -11.50 -10.87 -1.50
N ASP A 335 -11.60 -9.94 -0.56
CA ASP A 335 -10.62 -9.76 0.53
C ASP A 335 -10.32 -11.05 1.31
N MET A 336 -11.31 -11.94 1.40
CA MET A 336 -11.19 -13.28 1.98
C MET A 336 -10.06 -14.10 1.33
N GLU A 337 -9.90 -14.06 0.00
CA GLU A 337 -8.90 -14.88 -0.71
C GLU A 337 -7.47 -14.42 -0.42
N VAL A 338 -7.27 -13.13 -0.13
CA VAL A 338 -5.98 -12.60 0.33
C VAL A 338 -5.71 -13.06 1.75
N SER A 339 -6.72 -12.99 2.64
CA SER A 339 -6.60 -13.49 4.02
C SER A 339 -6.27 -14.99 4.07
N VAL A 340 -6.95 -15.82 3.28
CA VAL A 340 -6.67 -17.27 3.17
C VAL A 340 -5.20 -17.53 2.80
N ARG A 341 -4.66 -16.80 1.83
CA ARG A 341 -3.26 -16.94 1.41
C ARG A 341 -2.28 -16.40 2.45
N GLU A 342 -2.63 -15.32 3.14
CA GLU A 342 -1.85 -14.75 4.24
C GLU A 342 -1.71 -15.75 5.38
N VAL A 343 -2.82 -16.34 5.84
CA VAL A 343 -2.84 -17.40 6.86
C VAL A 343 -2.09 -18.64 6.40
N GLY A 344 -2.29 -19.06 5.14
CA GLY A 344 -1.54 -20.15 4.54
C GLY A 344 -0.03 -19.93 4.58
N LEU A 345 0.45 -18.73 4.24
CA LEU A 345 1.88 -18.40 4.33
C LEU A 345 2.40 -18.37 5.77
N MET A 346 1.62 -17.89 6.74
CA MET A 346 2.01 -17.95 8.15
C MET A 346 2.25 -19.39 8.59
N LEU A 347 1.28 -20.28 8.34
CA LEU A 347 1.38 -21.71 8.70
C LEU A 347 2.54 -22.43 8.00
N LEU A 348 2.73 -22.17 6.70
CA LEU A 348 3.81 -22.79 5.92
C LEU A 348 5.21 -22.28 6.31
N SER A 349 5.32 -21.04 6.80
CA SER A 349 6.61 -20.43 7.14
C SER A 349 7.23 -20.95 8.43
N GLU A 350 6.46 -21.65 9.28
CA GLU A 350 6.94 -22.37 10.46
C GLU A 350 7.80 -23.60 10.09
N GLY A 351 7.81 -24.00 8.81
CA GLY A 351 8.67 -25.07 8.30
C GLY A 351 8.10 -26.48 8.46
N THR A 352 6.91 -26.62 9.04
CA THR A 352 6.17 -27.88 9.09
C THR A 352 5.50 -28.14 7.73
N ALA A 353 5.81 -29.28 7.12
CA ALA A 353 5.15 -29.70 5.91
C ALA A 353 3.72 -30.14 6.25
N LEU A 354 2.71 -29.46 5.73
CA LEU A 354 1.29 -29.77 5.99
C LEU A 354 0.63 -30.40 4.75
N PRO A 355 -0.13 -31.50 4.91
CA PRO A 355 -1.04 -31.98 3.87
C PRO A 355 -2.04 -30.90 3.46
N CYS A 356 -2.51 -30.92 2.21
CA CYS A 356 -3.40 -29.87 1.69
C CYS A 356 -4.73 -29.79 2.46
N GLY A 357 -5.30 -30.93 2.86
CA GLY A 357 -6.52 -30.98 3.67
C GLY A 357 -6.34 -30.35 5.05
N GLU A 358 -5.28 -30.75 5.78
CA GLU A 358 -4.97 -30.19 7.11
C GLU A 358 -4.69 -28.67 7.03
N LEU A 359 -3.99 -28.22 5.98
CA LEU A 359 -3.76 -26.79 5.76
C LEU A 359 -5.09 -26.05 5.53
N ALA A 360 -5.99 -26.60 4.71
CA ALA A 360 -7.29 -25.99 4.45
C ALA A 360 -8.16 -25.90 5.72
N GLU A 361 -8.18 -26.96 6.53
CA GLU A 361 -8.90 -26.98 7.81
C GLU A 361 -8.39 -25.89 8.77
N ARG A 362 -7.09 -25.84 9.02
CA ARG A 362 -6.49 -24.82 9.90
C ARG A 362 -6.70 -23.41 9.39
N VAL A 363 -6.61 -23.19 8.07
CA VAL A 363 -6.85 -21.88 7.48
C VAL A 363 -8.32 -21.48 7.64
N ALA A 364 -9.27 -22.40 7.39
CA ALA A 364 -10.68 -22.13 7.56
C ALA A 364 -11.02 -21.73 9.02
N GLU A 365 -10.47 -22.44 10.02
CA GLU A 365 -10.67 -22.10 11.44
C GLU A 365 -10.24 -20.66 11.76
N VAL A 366 -9.06 -20.26 11.28
CA VAL A 366 -8.52 -18.90 11.50
C VAL A 366 -9.37 -17.85 10.79
N VAL A 367 -9.70 -18.09 9.52
CA VAL A 367 -10.44 -17.15 8.65
C VAL A 367 -11.88 -16.96 9.13
N VAL A 368 -12.54 -18.01 9.62
CA VAL A 368 -13.86 -17.92 10.29
C VAL A 368 -13.75 -17.00 11.51
N GLY A 369 -12.69 -17.15 12.31
CA GLY A 369 -12.39 -16.30 13.47
C GLY A 369 -12.15 -14.82 13.13
N GLU A 370 -11.73 -14.50 11.90
CA GLU A 370 -11.57 -13.12 11.43
C GLU A 370 -12.90 -12.42 11.05
N GLY A 371 -14.00 -13.18 10.99
CA GLY A 371 -15.35 -12.68 10.67
C GLY A 371 -15.95 -13.24 9.38
N TRP A 372 -15.24 -14.12 8.67
CA TRP A 372 -15.74 -14.80 7.47
C TRP A 372 -16.53 -16.05 7.86
N ARG A 373 -17.68 -15.85 8.51
CA ARG A 373 -18.44 -16.90 9.20
C ARG A 373 -18.90 -18.09 8.33
N THR A 374 -18.88 -17.95 7.01
CA THR A 374 -19.27 -19.01 6.06
C THR A 374 -18.08 -19.77 5.46
N ALA A 375 -16.84 -19.37 5.76
CA ALA A 375 -15.66 -19.97 5.16
C ALA A 375 -15.56 -21.46 5.49
N THR A 376 -15.74 -22.31 4.49
CA THR A 376 -15.54 -23.76 4.60
C THR A 376 -14.15 -24.16 4.10
N PRO A 377 -13.63 -25.35 4.45
CA PRO A 377 -12.42 -25.90 3.87
C PRO A 377 -12.41 -25.87 2.33
N ASP A 378 -13.56 -26.11 1.69
CA ASP A 378 -13.71 -26.05 0.23
C ASP A 378 -13.59 -24.62 -0.32
N GLU A 379 -14.15 -23.63 0.38
CA GLU A 379 -14.05 -22.22 -0.02
C GLU A 379 -12.62 -21.67 0.12
N VAL A 380 -11.84 -22.17 1.09
CA VAL A 380 -10.42 -21.80 1.25
C VAL A 380 -9.48 -22.61 0.36
N ALA A 381 -9.90 -23.78 -0.12
CA ALA A 381 -9.06 -24.64 -0.95
C ALA A 381 -8.61 -23.93 -2.23
N ARG A 382 -9.51 -23.23 -2.93
CA ARG A 382 -9.18 -22.56 -4.19
C ARG A 382 -8.09 -21.49 -4.04
N PRO A 383 -8.16 -20.52 -3.10
CA PRO A 383 -7.05 -19.58 -2.89
C PRO A 383 -5.74 -20.25 -2.45
N LEU A 384 -5.79 -21.36 -1.70
CA LEU A 384 -4.59 -22.12 -1.32
C LEU A 384 -3.96 -22.85 -2.52
N VAL A 385 -4.77 -23.40 -3.43
CA VAL A 385 -4.29 -23.97 -4.70
C VAL A 385 -3.59 -22.91 -5.54
N GLU A 386 -4.17 -21.71 -5.63
CA GLU A 386 -3.54 -20.58 -6.32
C GLU A 386 -2.22 -20.17 -5.67
N LEU A 387 -2.16 -20.09 -4.33
CA LEU A 387 -0.91 -19.82 -3.62
C LEU A 387 0.15 -20.88 -3.93
N ARG A 388 -0.21 -22.17 -3.90
CA ARG A 388 0.70 -23.26 -4.24
C ARG A 388 1.22 -23.10 -5.67
N ARG A 389 0.36 -22.83 -6.65
CA ARG A 389 0.77 -22.64 -8.05
C ARG A 389 1.78 -21.49 -8.20
N ARG A 390 1.59 -20.38 -7.47
CA ARG A 390 2.54 -19.26 -7.46
C ARG A 390 3.88 -19.67 -6.85
N LEU A 391 3.86 -20.39 -5.73
CA LEU A 391 5.07 -20.92 -5.09
C LEU A 391 5.81 -21.91 -6.02
N GLU A 392 5.10 -22.80 -6.70
CA GLU A 392 5.66 -23.75 -7.67
C GLU A 392 6.28 -23.03 -8.88
N ALA A 393 5.59 -22.04 -9.43
CA ALA A 393 6.09 -21.22 -10.54
C ALA A 393 7.42 -20.53 -10.21
N PHE A 394 7.62 -20.14 -8.94
CA PHE A 394 8.85 -19.53 -8.47
C PHE A 394 9.87 -20.52 -7.86
N HIS A 395 9.59 -21.83 -7.88
CA HIS A 395 10.40 -22.86 -7.19
C HIS A 395 10.60 -22.59 -5.70
N MET A 396 9.59 -22.03 -5.04
CA MET A 396 9.62 -21.67 -3.62
C MET A 396 9.13 -22.80 -2.71
N CYS A 397 8.45 -23.82 -3.23
CA CYS A 397 8.05 -25.01 -2.47
C CYS A 397 8.72 -26.28 -3.02
N VAL A 398 8.87 -27.27 -2.14
CA VAL A 398 9.35 -28.61 -2.50
C VAL A 398 8.18 -29.39 -3.09
N THR A 399 8.23 -29.66 -4.39
CA THR A 399 7.32 -30.61 -5.03
C THR A 399 7.91 -32.01 -4.90
N ALA A 400 7.29 -32.90 -4.12
CA ALA A 400 7.70 -34.30 -4.16
C ALA A 400 7.30 -34.85 -5.53
N ARG A 401 8.30 -35.20 -6.37
CA ARG A 401 8.09 -35.97 -7.59
C ARG A 401 7.41 -37.27 -7.19
N GLN A 402 6.13 -37.44 -7.52
CA GLN A 402 5.55 -38.77 -7.62
C GLN A 402 5.42 -39.13 -9.10
N PRO A 403 6.00 -40.26 -9.56
CA PRO A 403 5.61 -40.85 -10.82
C PRO A 403 4.18 -41.40 -10.66
N SER A 404 3.16 -40.71 -11.21
CA SER A 404 1.79 -41.23 -11.18
C SER A 404 1.66 -42.44 -12.10
N ALA A 405 1.45 -43.61 -11.51
CA ALA A 405 0.68 -44.67 -12.12
C ALA A 405 -0.79 -44.20 -12.25
N HIS A 406 -1.42 -44.58 -13.37
CA HIS A 406 -2.75 -44.17 -13.83
C HIS A 406 -3.81 -43.91 -12.75
N VAL A 407 -4.38 -42.70 -12.76
CA VAL A 407 -5.68 -42.40 -12.15
C VAL A 407 -6.57 -41.70 -13.17
N THR A 408 -7.77 -42.25 -13.34
CA THR A 408 -8.81 -41.80 -14.26
C THR A 408 -9.82 -40.92 -13.51
N SER A 409 -9.99 -39.69 -14.01
CA SER A 409 -11.09 -38.73 -13.74
C SER A 409 -10.98 -37.85 -12.48
N PRO A 410 -10.98 -36.49 -12.60
CA PRO A 410 -10.80 -35.58 -11.46
C PRO A 410 -12.10 -34.84 -11.09
N GLN A 411 -12.79 -35.21 -10.01
CA GLN A 411 -13.90 -34.41 -9.44
C GLN A 411 -14.07 -34.50 -7.91
N ASP A 412 -13.17 -35.14 -7.15
CA ASP A 412 -13.36 -35.32 -5.70
C ASP A 412 -12.39 -34.47 -4.85
N PRO A 413 -12.87 -33.65 -3.88
CA PRO A 413 -12.02 -32.93 -2.93
C PRO A 413 -11.15 -33.86 -2.06
N ALA A 414 -11.48 -35.16 -2.00
CA ALA A 414 -10.68 -36.18 -1.34
C ALA A 414 -9.30 -36.42 -2.02
N GLU A 415 -9.12 -36.08 -3.30
CA GLU A 415 -7.82 -36.27 -3.99
C GLU A 415 -6.74 -35.26 -3.54
N CYS A 416 -7.14 -34.13 -2.95
CA CYS A 416 -6.20 -33.19 -2.33
C CYS A 416 -5.50 -33.78 -1.10
N ALA A 417 -6.10 -34.78 -0.43
CA ALA A 417 -5.54 -35.42 0.76
C ALA A 417 -4.30 -36.30 0.46
N GLY A 418 -4.14 -36.77 -0.78
CA GLY A 418 -3.04 -37.64 -1.18
C GLY A 418 -1.79 -36.93 -1.70
N ARG A 419 -1.84 -35.60 -1.89
CA ARG A 419 -0.70 -34.84 -2.44
C ARG A 419 0.34 -34.59 -1.33
N PRO A 420 1.64 -34.81 -1.59
CA PRO A 420 2.69 -34.68 -0.58
C PRO A 420 2.66 -33.29 0.07
N PRO A 421 3.03 -33.19 1.34
CA PRO A 421 2.90 -31.95 2.09
C PRO A 421 3.79 -30.86 1.46
N ALA A 422 3.23 -29.67 1.28
CA ALA A 422 3.95 -28.55 0.68
C ALA A 422 4.91 -27.98 1.71
N ALA A 423 6.19 -28.37 1.65
CA ALA A 423 7.23 -27.71 2.44
C ALA A 423 7.80 -26.52 1.68
N LEU A 424 8.01 -25.39 2.36
CA LEU A 424 8.74 -24.26 1.76
C LEU A 424 10.24 -24.56 1.70
N THR A 425 10.85 -24.25 0.57
CA THR A 425 12.33 -24.20 0.46
C THR A 425 12.87 -23.06 1.34
N PRO A 426 14.19 -22.98 1.60
CA PRO A 426 14.77 -21.81 2.28
C PRO A 426 14.40 -20.48 1.59
N ALA A 427 14.46 -20.43 0.25
CA ALA A 427 14.02 -19.28 -0.53
C ALA A 427 12.50 -19.05 -0.37
N GLY A 428 11.69 -20.10 -0.32
CA GLY A 428 10.26 -20.01 -0.08
C GLY A 428 9.90 -19.44 1.29
N ARG A 429 10.64 -19.80 2.34
CA ARG A 429 10.45 -19.20 3.68
C ARG A 429 10.80 -17.72 3.69
N ALA A 430 11.91 -17.33 3.07
CA ALA A 430 12.26 -15.92 2.90
C ALA A 430 11.19 -15.16 2.08
N ALA A 431 10.66 -15.79 1.03
CA ALA A 431 9.62 -15.22 0.20
C ALA A 431 8.29 -15.04 0.96
N ALA A 432 7.90 -16.03 1.76
CA ALA A 432 6.74 -15.96 2.63
C ALA A 432 6.85 -14.79 3.62
N LEU A 433 7.99 -14.66 4.30
CA LEU A 433 8.23 -13.55 5.22
C LEU A 433 8.27 -12.20 4.51
N THR A 434 8.85 -12.13 3.31
CA THR A 434 8.88 -10.90 2.50
C THR A 434 7.46 -10.48 2.10
N ALA A 435 6.64 -11.44 1.64
CA ALA A 435 5.25 -11.19 1.26
C ALA A 435 4.39 -10.76 2.46
N LEU A 436 4.52 -11.45 3.60
CA LEU A 436 3.83 -11.10 4.85
C LEU A 436 4.23 -9.71 5.35
N ARG A 437 5.52 -9.36 5.30
CA ARG A 437 5.96 -8.00 5.66
C ARG A 437 5.37 -6.95 4.72
N ALA A 438 5.42 -7.17 3.40
CA ALA A 438 4.84 -6.23 2.44
C ALA A 438 3.33 -6.02 2.66
N GLN A 439 2.61 -7.09 2.98
CA GLN A 439 1.19 -7.05 3.32
C GLN A 439 0.92 -6.34 4.65
N ALA A 440 1.74 -6.58 5.67
CA ALA A 440 1.63 -5.92 6.97
C ALA A 440 1.90 -4.41 6.88
N LEU A 441 2.81 -4.00 6.00
CA LEU A 441 3.22 -2.61 5.81
C LEU A 441 2.42 -1.85 4.75
N ARG A 442 1.42 -2.46 4.12
CA ARG A 442 0.65 -1.81 3.04
C ARG A 442 -0.09 -0.54 3.53
N PRO A 443 -0.23 0.49 2.68
CA PRO A 443 -1.06 1.65 3.03
C PRO A 443 -2.51 1.24 3.21
N ARG A 444 -3.18 1.85 4.18
CA ARG A 444 -4.62 1.66 4.40
C ARG A 444 -5.38 2.56 3.45
N GLN A 445 -6.41 2.02 2.82
CA GLN A 445 -7.30 2.76 1.94
C GLN A 445 -8.73 2.73 2.49
N TYR A 446 -9.50 3.80 2.29
CA TYR A 446 -10.95 3.71 2.37
C TYR A 446 -11.38 2.65 1.36
N VAL A 447 -11.96 1.56 1.84
CA VAL A 447 -12.82 0.75 0.98
C VAL A 447 -13.98 1.67 0.68
N SER A 448 -14.04 2.22 -0.54
CA SER A 448 -15.29 2.80 -1.02
C SER A 448 -16.32 1.73 -0.76
N LEU A 449 -17.34 2.02 0.04
CA LEU A 449 -18.50 1.15 0.23
C LEU A 449 -19.25 1.11 -1.11
N SER A 450 -18.65 0.46 -2.11
CA SER A 450 -19.35 -0.10 -3.25
C SER A 450 -20.29 -1.11 -2.63
N ARG A 451 -21.55 -0.68 -2.49
CA ARG A 451 -22.72 -1.45 -2.07
C ARG A 451 -22.54 -2.93 -2.35
N GLY A 452 -22.18 -3.63 -1.29
CA GLY A 452 -22.22 -5.07 -1.15
C GLY A 452 -22.52 -5.30 0.32
N THR A 453 -23.80 -5.23 0.64
CA THR A 453 -24.35 -5.45 1.98
C THR A 453 -23.71 -6.72 2.57
N PRO A 454 -23.00 -6.66 3.71
CA PRO A 454 -22.80 -7.85 4.51
C PRO A 454 -24.18 -8.25 5.04
N ALA A 455 -24.62 -9.47 4.73
CA ALA A 455 -25.84 -10.05 5.29
C ALA A 455 -25.74 -10.24 6.80
#